data_AF-A0A2V7F5N7-F1
#
_entry.id   AF-A0A2V7F5N7-F1
#
_cell.length_a   1.000
_cell.length_b   1.000
_cell.length_c   1.000
_cell.angle_alpha   90.00
_cell.angle_beta   90.00
_cell.angle_gamma   90.00
#
_symmetry.space_group_name_H-M   'P 1'
#
loop_
_entity.id
_entity.type
_entity.pdbx_description
1 polymer ?
#
loop_
_entity_poly.entity_id
_entity_poly.type
_entity_poly.pdbx_seq_one_letter_code
_entity_poly.pdbx_strand_id
1 'polypeptide(L)'
;VATARLSGRRWAPALVLVSTVALGLLGMRIARLGFDVLQPVSFIQEEIAKDPTSSIAVAYIVATKNGTPPGATASVAQLISLIPIAAMIAVDPRRRPVRATVAYALVLFVVMAARLGSLPAYRPLVPGAGETLVALGVALVAGVVGGWM
;
A
#
# COMPACT_ATOMS: atom_id res chain seq x y z
N VAL A 1 20.67 24.08 -7.86
CA VAL A 1 21.89 23.40 -8.39
C VAL A 1 22.18 22.07 -7.70
N ALA A 2 22.19 21.99 -6.36
CA ALA A 2 22.43 20.73 -5.64
C ALA A 2 21.33 19.66 -5.87
N THR A 3 20.06 20.07 -5.85
CA THR A 3 18.91 19.20 -6.14
C THR A 3 18.98 18.58 -7.54
N ALA A 4 19.32 19.37 -8.57
CA ALA A 4 19.49 18.90 -9.94
C ALA A 4 20.67 17.90 -10.10
N ARG A 5 21.76 18.07 -9.33
CA ARG A 5 22.90 17.13 -9.34
C ARG A 5 22.57 15.83 -8.62
N LEU A 6 21.89 15.91 -7.48
CA LEU A 6 21.43 14.74 -6.72
C LEU A 6 20.33 13.98 -7.49
N SER A 7 19.39 14.70 -8.11
CA SER A 7 18.37 14.14 -8.99
C SER A 7 18.92 13.69 -10.36
N GLY A 8 20.21 13.80 -10.63
CA GLY A 8 20.85 13.19 -11.80
C GLY A 8 21.35 11.77 -11.51
N ARG A 9 21.52 11.40 -10.24
CA ARG A 9 22.17 10.17 -9.80
C ARG A 9 21.19 8.99 -9.76
N ARG A 10 21.54 7.86 -10.39
CA ARG A 10 20.66 6.67 -10.52
C ARG A 10 20.12 6.13 -9.18
N TRP A 11 20.88 6.27 -8.09
CA TRP A 11 20.50 5.79 -6.77
C TRP A 11 19.66 6.77 -5.95
N ALA A 12 19.48 8.02 -6.40
CA ALA A 12 18.74 9.01 -5.62
C ALA A 12 17.28 8.59 -5.32
N PRO A 13 16.50 8.03 -6.27
CA PRO A 13 15.15 7.53 -5.96
C PRO A 13 15.16 6.39 -4.94
N ALA A 14 16.14 5.49 -5.02
CA ALA A 14 16.29 4.39 -4.06
C ALA A 14 16.61 4.90 -2.66
N LEU A 15 17.49 5.90 -2.52
CA LEU A 15 17.78 6.51 -1.23
C LEU A 15 16.56 7.21 -0.63
N VAL A 16 15.75 7.90 -1.44
CA VAL A 16 14.49 8.51 -0.97
C VAL A 16 13.53 7.43 -0.47
N LEU A 17 13.39 6.33 -1.21
CA LEU A 17 12.56 5.19 -0.78
C LEU A 17 13.05 4.63 0.57
N VAL A 18 14.33 4.28 0.67
CA VAL A 18 14.91 3.70 1.88
C VAL A 18 14.81 4.64 3.08
N SER A 19 15.11 5.93 2.90
CA SER A 19 15.02 6.93 3.99
C SER A 19 13.57 7.14 4.44
N THR A 20 12.61 7.19 3.53
CA THR A 20 11.19 7.30 3.87
C THR A 20 10.72 6.11 4.69
N VAL A 21 11.12 4.89 4.29
CA VAL A 21 10.81 3.67 5.03
C VAL A 21 11.44 3.68 6.42
N ALA A 22 12.73 4.03 6.51
CA ALA A 22 13.43 4.09 7.79
C ALA A 22 12.77 5.09 8.75
N LEU A 23 12.42 6.28 8.27
CA LEU A 23 11.72 7.30 9.05
C LEU A 23 10.33 6.82 9.50
N GLY A 24 9.57 6.18 8.61
CA GLY A 24 8.28 5.59 8.95
C GLY A 24 8.38 4.50 10.02
N LEU A 25 9.35 3.59 9.88
CA LEU A 25 9.63 2.54 10.87
C LEU A 25 10.02 3.12 12.24
N LEU A 26 10.85 4.16 12.26
CA LEU A 26 11.24 4.86 13.49
C LEU A 26 10.05 5.55 14.15
N GLY A 27 9.24 6.29 13.39
CA GLY A 27 8.04 6.95 13.89
C GLY A 27 7.07 5.95 14.54
N MET A 28 6.88 4.79 13.91
CA MET A 28 6.06 3.71 14.49
C MET A 28 6.62 3.15 15.81
N ARG A 29 7.94 3.00 15.92
CA ARG A 29 8.57 2.52 17.16
C ARG A 29 8.38 3.54 18.29
N ILE A 30 8.59 4.82 17.99
CA ILE A 30 8.37 5.91 18.94
C ILE A 30 6.91 5.95 19.38
N ALA A 31 5.97 5.85 18.44
CA ALA A 31 4.55 5.80 18.76
C ALA A 31 4.21 4.63 19.70
N ARG A 32 4.67 3.41 19.38
CA ARG A 32 4.43 2.23 20.24
C ARG A 32 4.99 2.40 21.64
N LEU A 33 6.22 2.90 21.77
CA LEU A 33 6.80 3.22 23.08
C LEU A 33 5.96 4.24 23.85
N GLY A 34 5.44 5.27 23.16
CA GLY A 34 4.53 6.24 23.77
C GLY A 34 3.24 5.60 24.29
N PHE A 35 2.62 4.71 23.51
CA PHE A 35 1.43 3.96 23.94
C PHE A 35 1.73 3.01 25.11
N ASP A 36 2.88 2.35 25.11
CA ASP A 36 3.30 1.46 26.18
C ASP A 36 3.54 2.22 27.50
N VAL A 37 4.07 3.45 27.42
CA VAL A 37 4.31 4.31 28.59
C VAL A 37 3.03 4.97 29.08
N LEU A 38 2.20 5.53 28.19
CA LEU A 38 1.01 6.29 28.57
C LEU A 38 -0.19 5.41 28.93
N GLN A 39 -0.19 4.15 28.49
CA GLN A 39 -1.28 3.18 28.70
C GLN A 39 -2.68 3.79 28.48
N PRO A 40 -2.94 4.42 27.32
CA PRO A 40 -4.20 5.11 27.09
C PRO A 40 -5.38 4.13 27.16
N VAL A 41 -6.45 4.56 27.82
CA VAL A 41 -7.70 3.79 27.89
C VAL A 41 -8.32 3.69 26.50
N SER A 42 -8.68 2.48 26.08
CA SER A 42 -9.29 2.22 24.77
C SER A 42 -10.80 2.35 24.85
N PHE A 43 -11.36 3.28 24.07
CA PHE A 43 -12.81 3.49 23.94
C PHE A 43 -13.39 2.84 22.68
N ILE A 44 -12.61 1.99 21.99
CA ILE A 44 -13.00 1.42 20.68
C ILE A 44 -14.30 0.62 20.79
N GLN A 45 -14.47 -0.21 21.82
CA GLN A 45 -15.67 -1.05 21.95
C GLN A 45 -16.92 -0.23 22.25
N GLU A 46 -16.78 0.83 23.06
CA GLU A 46 -17.88 1.73 23.38
C GLU A 46 -18.32 2.51 22.16
N GLU A 47 -17.38 2.93 21.31
CA GLU A 47 -17.69 3.62 20.07
C GLU A 47 -18.32 2.70 19.02
N ILE A 48 -17.86 1.44 18.92
CA ILE A 48 -18.50 0.41 18.10
C ILE A 48 -19.92 0.10 18.59
N ALA A 49 -20.15 0.11 19.90
CA ALA A 49 -21.49 -0.13 20.46
C ALA A 49 -22.47 1.00 20.13
N LYS A 50 -22.00 2.26 20.03
CA LYS A 50 -22.84 3.40 19.61
C LYS A 50 -23.24 3.31 18.15
N ASP A 51 -22.32 2.93 17.27
CA ASP A 51 -22.57 2.75 15.84
C ASP A 51 -21.83 1.52 15.28
N PRO A 52 -22.52 0.37 15.17
CA PRO A 52 -21.97 -0.87 14.62
C PRO A 52 -21.64 -0.79 13.12
N THR A 53 -22.10 0.24 12.41
CA THR A 53 -21.82 0.45 10.98
C THR A 53 -20.68 1.44 10.73
N SER A 54 -20.12 2.01 11.80
CA SER A 54 -19.02 2.96 11.74
C SER A 54 -17.76 2.37 11.07
N SER A 55 -16.93 3.26 10.51
CA SER A 55 -15.64 2.87 9.92
C SER A 55 -14.70 2.20 10.94
N ILE A 56 -14.84 2.55 12.23
CA ILE A 56 -14.12 1.92 13.35
C ILE A 56 -14.57 0.46 13.51
N ALA A 57 -15.88 0.20 13.50
CA ALA A 57 -16.43 -1.15 13.58
C ALA A 57 -16.00 -2.02 12.40
N VAL A 58 -16.06 -1.48 11.17
CA VAL A 58 -15.62 -2.18 9.96
C VAL A 58 -14.12 -2.50 10.04
N ALA A 59 -13.28 -1.53 10.40
CA ALA A 59 -11.84 -1.75 10.55
C ALA A 59 -11.52 -2.79 11.61
N TYR A 60 -12.24 -2.80 12.73
CA TYR A 60 -12.11 -3.79 13.80
C TYR A 60 -12.47 -5.21 13.32
N ILE A 61 -13.57 -5.36 12.58
CA ILE A 61 -13.99 -6.65 12.00
C ILE A 61 -12.94 -7.15 11.00
N VAL A 62 -12.46 -6.28 10.12
CA VAL A 62 -11.42 -6.63 9.12
C VAL A 62 -10.13 -7.05 9.81
N ALA A 63 -9.68 -6.31 10.82
CA ALA A 63 -8.47 -6.64 11.58
C ALA A 63 -8.59 -8.01 12.25
N THR A 64 -9.73 -8.26 12.89
CA THR A 64 -10.03 -9.53 13.56
C THR A 64 -10.06 -10.70 12.57
N LYS A 65 -10.78 -10.55 11.44
CA LYS A 65 -10.83 -11.58 10.38
C LYS A 65 -9.46 -11.88 9.78
N ASN A 66 -8.60 -10.88 9.69
CA ASN A 66 -7.25 -11.02 9.15
C ASN A 66 -6.21 -11.48 10.18
N GLY A 67 -6.60 -11.72 11.45
CA GLY A 67 -5.70 -12.14 12.52
C GLY A 67 -4.69 -11.05 12.94
N THR A 68 -5.01 -9.78 12.73
CA THR A 68 -4.15 -8.64 13.07
C THR A 68 -4.72 -7.87 14.26
N PRO A 69 -3.87 -7.32 15.15
CA PRO A 69 -4.36 -6.52 16.27
C PRO A 69 -5.13 -5.28 15.76
N PRO A 70 -6.38 -5.05 16.23
CA PRO A 70 -7.12 -3.84 15.90
C PRO A 70 -6.36 -2.58 16.31
N GLY A 71 -6.32 -1.58 15.44
CA GLY A 71 -5.56 -0.35 15.67
C GLY A 71 -4.05 -0.47 15.47
N ALA A 72 -3.53 -1.63 15.04
CA ALA A 72 -2.11 -1.76 14.70
C ALA A 72 -1.72 -0.82 13.56
N THR A 73 -0.97 0.23 13.90
CA THR A 73 -0.35 1.11 12.92
C THR A 73 0.81 0.38 12.29
N ALA A 74 0.54 -0.19 11.12
CA ALA A 74 1.51 -0.65 10.14
C ALA A 74 2.38 -1.88 10.53
N SER A 75 2.40 -2.86 9.62
CA SER A 75 3.12 -4.12 9.75
C SER A 75 4.22 -4.22 8.71
N VAL A 76 5.18 -5.13 8.90
CA VAL A 76 6.19 -5.48 7.88
C VAL A 76 5.53 -5.86 6.55
N ALA A 77 4.30 -6.40 6.59
CA ALA A 77 3.52 -6.71 5.40
C ALA A 77 3.15 -5.47 4.57
N GLN A 78 3.15 -4.26 5.15
CA GLN A 78 2.97 -3.03 4.38
C GLN A 78 4.20 -2.68 3.54
N LEU A 79 5.40 -3.20 3.87
CA LEU A 79 6.58 -3.00 3.01
C LEU A 79 6.41 -3.65 1.63
N ILE A 80 5.50 -4.63 1.51
CA ILE A 80 5.13 -5.25 0.23
C ILE A 80 4.58 -4.19 -0.75
N SER A 81 3.93 -3.11 -0.27
CA SER A 81 3.44 -2.03 -1.14
C SER A 81 4.55 -1.20 -1.79
N LEU A 82 5.81 -1.42 -1.39
CA LEU A 82 6.97 -0.74 -1.98
C LEU A 82 7.57 -1.51 -3.16
N ILE A 83 7.19 -2.78 -3.35
CA ILE A 83 7.68 -3.62 -4.45
C ILE A 83 7.42 -2.98 -5.83
N PRO A 84 6.22 -2.40 -6.11
CA PRO A 84 5.99 -1.71 -7.38
C PRO A 84 6.92 -0.50 -7.58
N ILE A 85 7.20 0.24 -6.50
CA ILE A 85 8.11 1.39 -6.54
C ILE A 85 9.54 0.91 -6.82
N ALA A 86 9.98 -0.18 -6.18
CA ALA A 86 11.28 -0.78 -6.43
C ALA A 86 11.43 -1.25 -7.89
N ALA A 87 10.39 -1.87 -8.46
CA ALA A 87 10.35 -2.27 -9.87
C ALA A 87 10.47 -1.06 -10.81
N MET A 88 9.74 0.02 -10.52
CA MET A 88 9.85 1.28 -11.27
C MET A 88 11.28 1.83 -11.24
N ILE A 89 11.90 1.89 -10.05
CA ILE A 89 13.27 2.38 -9.87
C ILE A 89 14.29 1.53 -10.65
N ALA A 90 14.12 0.20 -10.66
CA ALA A 90 14.99 -0.71 -11.38
C ALA A 90 14.98 -0.49 -12.90
N VAL A 91 13.85 -0.05 -13.46
CA VAL A 91 13.71 0.26 -14.90
C VAL A 91 14.31 1.62 -15.29
N ASP A 92 14.73 2.43 -14.32
CA ASP A 92 15.26 3.79 -14.47
C ASP A 92 14.20 4.75 -15.04
N PRO A 93 13.30 5.30 -14.20
CA PRO A 93 12.17 6.12 -14.66
C PRO A 93 12.61 7.42 -15.32
N ARG A 94 13.85 7.86 -15.09
CA ARG A 94 14.39 9.08 -15.72
C ARG A 94 14.76 8.87 -17.17
N ARG A 95 15.29 7.68 -17.50
CA ARG A 95 15.68 7.35 -18.89
C ARG A 95 14.54 6.70 -19.66
N ARG A 96 13.63 6.00 -18.97
CA ARG A 96 12.59 5.17 -19.59
C ARG A 96 11.25 5.34 -18.87
N PRO A 97 10.65 6.54 -18.88
CA PRO A 97 9.47 6.85 -18.07
C PRO A 97 8.30 5.92 -18.38
N VAL A 98 7.99 5.70 -19.67
CA VAL A 98 6.90 4.82 -20.09
C VAL A 98 7.10 3.38 -19.61
N ARG A 99 8.29 2.82 -19.81
CA ARG A 99 8.58 1.42 -19.38
C ARG A 99 8.54 1.29 -17.86
N ALA A 100 9.00 2.31 -17.13
CA ALA A 100 8.97 2.30 -15.67
C ALA A 100 7.54 2.38 -15.12
N THR A 101 6.67 3.18 -15.75
CA THR A 101 5.24 3.24 -15.42
C THR A 101 4.55 1.90 -15.69
N VAL A 102 4.82 1.27 -16.83
CA VAL A 102 4.27 -0.06 -17.15
C VAL A 102 4.75 -1.10 -16.13
N ALA A 103 6.03 -1.11 -15.79
CA ALA A 103 6.58 -2.00 -14.77
C ALA A 103 5.92 -1.78 -13.39
N TYR A 104 5.76 -0.51 -12.99
CA TYR A 104 5.04 -0.16 -11.76
C TYR A 104 3.61 -0.71 -11.78
N ALA A 105 2.85 -0.45 -12.83
CA ALA A 105 1.44 -0.84 -12.94
C ALA A 105 1.25 -2.36 -12.90
N LEU A 106 2.06 -3.12 -13.67
CA LEU A 106 1.99 -4.58 -13.69
C LEU A 106 2.34 -5.18 -12.33
N VAL A 107 3.41 -4.69 -11.70
CA VAL A 107 3.83 -5.20 -10.39
C VAL A 107 2.82 -4.82 -9.31
N LEU A 108 2.29 -3.60 -9.31
CA LEU A 108 1.24 -3.17 -8.41
C LEU A 108 0.00 -4.06 -8.53
N PHE A 109 -0.44 -4.34 -9.75
CA PHE A 109 -1.59 -5.19 -10.01
C PHE A 109 -1.41 -6.59 -9.43
N VAL A 110 -0.28 -7.25 -9.73
CA VAL A 110 0.03 -8.60 -9.24
C VAL A 110 0.14 -8.62 -7.71
N VAL A 111 0.88 -7.66 -7.14
CA VAL A 111 1.08 -7.56 -5.69
C VAL A 111 -0.26 -7.34 -4.98
N MET A 112 -1.12 -6.48 -5.49
CA MET A 112 -2.41 -6.18 -4.87
C MET A 112 -3.39 -7.34 -5.01
N ALA A 113 -3.46 -7.98 -6.18
CA ALA A 113 -4.28 -9.17 -6.39
C ALA A 113 -3.87 -10.29 -5.44
N ALA A 114 -2.57 -10.58 -5.33
CA ALA A 114 -2.05 -11.55 -4.39
C ALA A 114 -2.36 -11.16 -2.93
N ARG A 115 -2.24 -9.87 -2.59
CA ARG A 115 -2.48 -9.42 -1.22
C ARG A 115 -3.93 -9.55 -0.81
N LEU A 116 -4.87 -9.08 -1.63
CA LEU A 116 -6.30 -9.20 -1.36
C LEU A 116 -6.73 -10.67 -1.30
N GLY A 117 -6.23 -11.52 -2.19
CA GLY A 117 -6.50 -12.97 -2.16
C GLY A 117 -5.94 -13.69 -0.94
N SER A 118 -4.82 -13.20 -0.38
CA SER A 118 -4.21 -13.76 0.84
C SER A 118 -4.93 -13.37 2.13
N LEU A 119 -5.78 -12.35 2.11
CA LEU A 119 -6.43 -11.82 3.30
C LEU A 119 -7.83 -12.43 3.49
N PRO A 120 -8.10 -13.12 4.61
CA PRO A 120 -9.39 -13.77 4.85
C PRO A 120 -10.59 -12.83 4.72
N ALA A 121 -10.46 -11.57 5.17
CA ALA A 121 -11.54 -10.59 5.09
C ALA A 121 -11.93 -10.21 3.65
N TYR A 122 -10.99 -10.28 2.70
CA TYR A 122 -11.19 -9.84 1.32
C TYR A 122 -11.29 -11.01 0.33
N ARG A 123 -10.87 -12.21 0.71
CA ARG A 123 -10.90 -13.40 -0.14
C ARG A 123 -12.27 -13.65 -0.80
N PRO A 124 -13.42 -13.48 -0.12
CA PRO A 124 -14.73 -13.66 -0.76
C PRO A 124 -15.09 -12.55 -1.76
N LEU A 125 -14.41 -11.41 -1.71
CA LEU A 125 -14.63 -10.25 -2.58
C LEU A 125 -13.66 -10.24 -3.77
N VAL A 126 -12.65 -11.12 -3.79
CA VAL A 126 -11.68 -11.18 -4.87
C VAL A 126 -12.34 -11.87 -6.06
N PRO A 127 -12.49 -11.19 -7.21
CA PRO A 127 -13.11 -11.77 -8.39
C PRO A 127 -12.29 -12.94 -8.94
N GLY A 128 -12.94 -13.80 -9.72
CA GLY A 128 -12.28 -14.89 -10.43
C GLY A 128 -11.26 -14.38 -11.44
N ALA A 129 -10.38 -15.27 -11.90
CA ALA A 129 -9.34 -14.92 -12.88
C ALA A 129 -9.93 -14.37 -14.19
N GLY A 130 -11.04 -14.96 -14.68
CA GLY A 130 -11.72 -14.49 -15.89
C GLY A 130 -12.29 -13.07 -15.74
N GLU A 131 -13.03 -12.81 -14.66
CA GLU A 131 -13.57 -11.49 -14.34
C GLU A 131 -12.47 -10.44 -14.20
N THR A 132 -11.37 -10.82 -13.56
CA THR A 132 -10.18 -9.98 -13.39
C THR A 132 -9.53 -9.63 -14.74
N LEU A 133 -9.43 -10.59 -15.67
CA LEU A 133 -8.89 -10.36 -17.01
C LEU A 133 -9.80 -9.46 -17.85
N VAL A 134 -11.12 -9.65 -17.77
CA VAL A 134 -12.09 -8.79 -18.46
C VAL A 134 -12.00 -7.36 -17.92
N ALA A 135 -11.99 -7.19 -16.60
CA ALA A 135 -11.85 -5.88 -15.97
C ALA A 135 -10.52 -5.20 -16.34
N LEU A 136 -9.43 -5.96 -16.40
CA LEU A 136 -8.13 -5.47 -16.86
C LEU A 136 -8.19 -5.02 -18.33
N GLY A 137 -8.83 -5.79 -19.20
CA GLY A 137 -9.04 -5.42 -20.60
C GLY A 137 -9.82 -4.10 -20.73
N VAL A 138 -10.91 -3.95 -19.98
CA VAL A 138 -11.70 -2.70 -19.95
C VAL A 138 -10.87 -1.53 -19.45
N ALA A 139 -10.10 -1.71 -18.36
CA ALA A 139 -9.24 -0.66 -17.81
C ALA A 139 -8.14 -0.23 -18.81
N LEU A 140 -7.58 -1.18 -19.56
CA LEU A 140 -6.61 -0.88 -20.61
C LEU A 140 -7.24 -0.10 -21.75
N VAL A 141 -8.42 -0.52 -22.25
CA VAL A 141 -9.15 0.21 -23.30
C VAL A 141 -9.49 1.62 -22.84
N ALA A 142 -10.03 1.78 -21.63
CA ALA A 142 -10.36 3.09 -21.06
C ALA A 142 -9.10 3.97 -20.91
N GLY A 143 -7.98 3.39 -20.46
CA GLY A 143 -6.71 4.09 -20.34
C GLY A 143 -6.14 4.53 -21.69
N VAL A 144 -6.26 3.69 -22.72
CA VAL A 144 -5.89 4.08 -24.10
C VAL A 144 -6.77 5.24 -24.54
N VAL A 145 -8.09 5.07 -24.55
CA VAL A 145 -9.05 6.11 -25.00
C VAL A 145 -8.84 7.44 -24.28
N GLY A 146 -8.72 7.42 -22.95
CA GLY A 146 -8.48 8.62 -22.16
C GLY A 146 -7.12 9.28 -22.40
N GLY A 147 -6.12 8.53 -22.88
CA GLY A 147 -4.83 9.09 -23.30
C GLY A 147 -4.84 9.75 -24.68
N TRP A 148 -5.89 9.54 -25.49
CA TRP A 148 -6.09 10.20 -26.79
C TRP A 148 -6.88 11.52 -26.69
N MET A 149 -7.52 11.78 -25.55
CA MET A 149 -8.25 13.02 -25.23
C MET A 149 -7.34 14.04 -24.56
#